data_AF-A0A9D7HYR6-F1
#
_entry.id   AF-A0A9D7HYR6-F1
#
_cell.length_a   1.000
_cell.length_b   1.000
_cell.length_c   1.000
_cell.angle_alpha   90.00
_cell.angle_beta   90.00
_cell.angle_gamma   90.00
#
_symmetry.space_group_name_H-M   'P 1'
#
loop_
_entity.id
_entity.type
_entity.pdbx_description
1 polymer ?
#
loop_
_entity_poly.entity_id
_entity_poly.type
_entity_poly.pdbx_seq_one_letter_code
_entity_poly.pdbx_strand_id
1 'polypeptide(L)'
;MRKSYCHIWWIMSIFSLLFGGCSKQPKVSFEISEMELLVEGWNDSELRQIIGDFQQMYSYQLPKNFSTEIHASSGWVRRVRFPAGIEPRLFCYLINYTTYPNGFDLKSRTILNAGRATVASDFLPSDQSVIGESILLYVPTDDKDFDVVFAQVKGQSYKYPFSSDRWQRVEDARVPAGLSRLQSAI
;
A
#
# COMPACT_ATOMS: atom_id res chain seq x y z
N MET A 1 0.59 35.07 -10.83
CA MET A 1 0.14 34.16 -11.91
C MET A 1 1.09 32.97 -12.01
N ARG A 2 0.74 31.84 -11.40
CA ARG A 2 1.40 30.54 -11.62
C ARG A 2 0.32 29.47 -11.70
N LYS A 3 0.49 28.60 -12.70
CA LYS A 3 -0.52 27.75 -13.30
C LYS A 3 -0.91 26.59 -12.37
N SER A 4 -2.22 26.42 -12.20
CA SER A 4 -2.85 25.21 -11.67
C SER A 4 -2.60 24.05 -12.62
N TYR A 5 -2.04 22.95 -12.11
CA TYR A 5 -2.06 21.65 -12.77
C TYR A 5 -2.18 20.58 -11.69
N CYS A 6 -3.37 19.98 -11.57
CA CYS A 6 -3.57 18.52 -11.58
C CYS A 6 -5.07 18.23 -11.48
N HIS A 7 -5.77 18.44 -12.60
CA HIS A 7 -7.13 17.95 -12.82
C HIS A 7 -7.05 16.92 -13.95
N ILE A 8 -6.45 15.76 -13.66
CA ILE A 8 -6.54 14.58 -14.52
C ILE A 8 -6.55 13.39 -13.57
N TRP A 9 -7.73 12.81 -13.36
CA TRP A 9 -7.99 11.38 -13.11
C TRP A 9 -9.49 11.26 -12.82
N TRP A 10 -10.29 11.56 -13.85
CA TRP A 10 -11.69 11.16 -13.93
C TRP A 10 -11.91 10.68 -15.36
N ILE A 11 -12.69 9.61 -15.49
CA ILE A 11 -13.09 8.89 -16.72
C ILE A 11 -12.14 7.77 -17.14
N MET A 12 -12.60 6.54 -16.91
CA MET A 12 -12.82 5.53 -17.96
C MET A 12 -13.38 4.27 -17.29
N SER A 13 -14.69 4.00 -17.46
CA SER A 13 -15.22 2.63 -17.56
C SER A 13 -16.72 2.65 -17.77
N ILE A 14 -17.17 2.69 -19.03
CA ILE A 14 -18.42 2.06 -19.45
C ILE A 14 -18.19 1.54 -20.86
N PHE A 15 -18.06 0.22 -21.03
CA PHE A 15 -18.66 -0.55 -22.12
C PHE A 15 -18.30 -2.03 -21.93
N SER A 16 -19.29 -2.86 -21.59
CA SER A 16 -19.61 -4.08 -22.34
C SER A 16 -20.78 -4.81 -21.68
N LEU A 17 -21.88 -4.86 -22.42
CA LEU A 17 -23.04 -5.71 -22.22
C LEU A 17 -22.86 -6.94 -23.13
N LEU A 18 -23.39 -8.08 -22.68
CA LEU A 18 -23.63 -9.32 -23.44
C LEU A 18 -22.41 -10.22 -23.69
N PHE A 19 -22.12 -11.14 -22.77
CA PHE A 19 -22.02 -12.57 -23.10
C PHE A 19 -22.38 -13.40 -21.85
N GLY A 20 -23.41 -14.22 -21.99
CA GLY A 20 -23.79 -15.23 -21.03
C GLY A 20 -22.70 -16.28 -20.94
N GLY A 21 -22.09 -16.37 -19.77
CA GLY A 21 -21.17 -17.42 -19.40
C GLY A 21 -21.17 -17.49 -17.88
N CYS A 22 -21.88 -18.47 -17.33
CA CYS A 22 -21.80 -18.80 -15.91
C CYS A 22 -20.42 -19.40 -15.63
N SER A 23 -19.38 -18.57 -15.62
CA SER A 23 -18.12 -18.93 -15.01
C SER A 23 -18.32 -18.76 -13.51
N LYS A 24 -18.38 -19.87 -12.77
CA LYS A 24 -18.16 -19.85 -11.32
C LYS A 24 -16.81 -19.17 -11.09
N GLN A 25 -16.82 -17.87 -10.79
CA GLN A 25 -15.60 -17.22 -10.35
C GLN A 25 -15.21 -17.90 -9.03
N PRO A 26 -13.98 -18.38 -8.87
CA PRO A 26 -13.51 -18.86 -7.59
C PRO A 26 -13.68 -17.68 -6.62
N LYS A 27 -14.51 -17.90 -5.60
CA LYS A 27 -14.67 -16.97 -4.50
C LYS A 27 -13.34 -17.00 -3.76
N VAL A 28 -12.44 -16.09 -4.11
CA VAL A 28 -11.16 -15.90 -3.43
C VAL A 28 -11.50 -15.49 -2.00
N SER A 29 -11.48 -16.47 -1.09
CA SER A 29 -11.40 -16.19 0.32
C SER A 29 -10.00 -15.68 0.55
N PHE A 30 -9.83 -14.36 0.54
CA PHE A 30 -8.69 -13.73 1.16
C PHE A 30 -8.73 -14.16 2.64
N GLU A 31 -8.03 -15.25 2.98
CA GLU A 31 -7.61 -15.45 4.36
C GLU A 31 -6.88 -14.16 4.74
N ILE A 32 -7.34 -13.55 5.83
CA ILE A 32 -6.91 -12.23 6.29
C ILE A 32 -5.39 -12.25 6.38
N SER A 33 -4.72 -11.76 5.34
CA SER A 33 -3.29 -11.55 5.39
C SER A 33 -3.06 -10.54 6.51
N GLU A 34 -2.19 -10.87 7.46
CA GLU A 34 -1.80 -10.01 8.58
C GLU A 34 -1.03 -8.79 8.06
N MET A 35 -1.73 -7.90 7.35
CA MET A 35 -1.18 -6.67 6.82
C MET A 35 -1.08 -5.65 7.93
N GLU A 36 0.07 -5.01 8.01
CA GLU A 36 0.33 -3.94 8.96
C GLU A 36 1.09 -2.82 8.27
N LEU A 37 0.71 -1.58 8.53
CA LEU A 37 1.45 -0.41 8.10
C LEU A 37 2.27 0.14 9.27
N LEU A 38 3.57 0.29 9.06
CA LEU A 38 4.52 0.88 10.01
C LEU A 38 4.87 2.28 9.51
N VAL A 39 4.79 3.26 10.41
CA VAL A 39 4.89 4.68 10.04
C VAL A 39 5.73 5.44 11.06
N GLU A 40 6.71 6.18 10.56
CA GLU A 40 7.49 7.16 11.31
C GLU A 40 7.36 8.54 10.63
N GLY A 41 7.35 9.62 11.43
CA GLY A 41 7.29 11.00 10.95
C GLY A 41 5.91 11.66 11.00
N TRP A 42 4.84 10.88 11.22
CA TRP A 42 3.50 11.38 11.50
C TRP A 42 3.16 11.25 12.99
N ASN A 43 2.49 12.25 13.56
CA ASN A 43 1.85 12.07 14.86
C ASN A 43 0.48 11.37 14.70
N ASP A 44 -0.10 10.92 15.82
CA ASP A 44 -1.32 10.12 15.81
C ASP A 44 -2.53 10.87 15.22
N SER A 45 -2.64 12.19 15.44
CA SER A 45 -3.73 13.00 14.88
C SER A 45 -3.60 13.12 13.37
N GLU A 46 -2.39 13.41 12.89
CA GLU A 46 -2.09 13.51 11.45
C GLU A 46 -2.33 12.17 10.76
N LEU A 47 -1.82 11.07 11.33
CA LEU A 47 -1.98 9.74 10.77
C LEU A 47 -3.46 9.31 10.71
N ARG A 48 -4.25 9.63 11.73
CA ARG A 48 -5.71 9.41 11.70
C ARG A 48 -6.40 10.19 10.60
N GLN A 49 -6.01 11.45 10.40
CA GLN A 49 -6.56 12.28 9.34
C GLN A 49 -6.20 11.72 7.96
N ILE A 50 -4.92 11.38 7.73
CA ILE A 50 -4.44 10.78 6.48
C ILE A 50 -5.20 9.50 6.14
N ILE A 51 -5.35 8.59 7.12
CA ILE A 51 -6.10 7.34 6.93
C ILE A 51 -7.59 7.63 6.68
N GLY A 52 -8.17 8.62 7.38
CA GLY A 52 -9.56 9.05 7.16
C GLY A 52 -9.80 9.58 5.75
N ASP A 53 -8.89 10.39 5.22
CA ASP A 53 -8.96 10.91 3.85
C ASP A 53 -8.87 9.77 2.82
N PHE A 54 -7.98 8.80 3.06
CA PHE A 54 -7.88 7.59 2.23
C PHE A 54 -9.20 6.78 2.28
N GLN A 55 -9.76 6.58 3.47
CA GLN A 55 -11.03 5.87 3.65
C GLN A 55 -12.17 6.54 2.90
N GLN A 56 -12.23 7.87 2.92
CA GLN A 56 -13.23 8.62 2.17
C GLN A 56 -13.07 8.42 0.66
N MET A 57 -11.83 8.55 0.16
CA MET A 57 -11.50 8.42 -1.25
C MET A 57 -11.85 7.03 -1.82
N TYR A 58 -11.63 5.98 -1.04
CA TYR A 58 -11.84 4.58 -1.47
C TYR A 58 -13.06 3.90 -0.81
N SER A 59 -14.01 4.69 -0.29
CA SER A 59 -15.16 4.21 0.49
C SER A 59 -16.02 3.13 -0.20
N TYR A 60 -16.12 3.14 -1.53
CA TYR A 60 -16.86 2.13 -2.29
C TYR A 60 -16.09 0.81 -2.51
N GLN A 61 -14.77 0.82 -2.34
CA GLN A 61 -13.89 -0.32 -2.57
C GLN A 61 -13.45 -0.98 -1.27
N LEU A 62 -13.46 -0.23 -0.16
CA LEU A 62 -13.16 -0.75 1.16
C LEU A 62 -14.32 -1.61 1.73
N PRO A 63 -14.02 -2.59 2.60
CA PRO A 63 -15.04 -3.31 3.34
C PRO A 63 -16.00 -2.36 4.09
N LYS A 64 -17.29 -2.71 4.16
CA LYS A 64 -18.29 -1.87 4.87
C LYS A 64 -17.94 -1.64 6.34
N ASN A 65 -17.27 -2.59 6.97
CA ASN A 65 -16.79 -2.55 8.35
C ASN A 65 -15.30 -2.21 8.43
N PHE A 66 -14.72 -1.60 7.38
CA PHE A 66 -13.32 -1.21 7.38
C PHE A 66 -13.04 -0.27 8.55
N SER A 67 -12.02 -0.61 9.32
CA SER A 67 -11.54 0.15 10.45
C SER A 67 -10.04 -0.02 10.58
N THR A 68 -9.41 0.90 11.29
CA THR A 68 -7.97 0.86 11.54
C THR A 68 -7.69 1.05 13.02
N GLU A 69 -6.75 0.27 13.54
CA GLU A 69 -6.23 0.46 14.89
C GLU A 69 -4.81 1.01 14.80
N ILE A 70 -4.55 2.11 15.50
CA ILE A 70 -3.22 2.73 15.56
C ILE A 70 -2.64 2.48 16.94
N HIS A 71 -1.50 1.81 16.99
CA HIS A 71 -0.78 1.45 18.19
C HIS A 71 0.62 2.07 18.16
N ALA A 72 1.10 2.56 19.30
CA ALA A 72 2.52 2.88 19.44
C ALA A 72 3.32 1.56 19.52
N SER A 73 4.37 1.43 18.72
CA SER A 73 5.20 0.20 18.68
C SER A 73 6.48 0.39 19.49
N SER A 74 7.35 1.29 19.04
CA SER A 74 8.56 1.70 19.75
C SER A 74 9.04 3.07 19.25
N GLY A 75 9.54 3.90 20.16
CA GLY A 75 9.99 5.26 19.85
C GLY A 75 8.92 6.08 19.13
N TRP A 76 9.22 6.49 17.89
CA TRP A 76 8.35 7.31 17.04
C TRP A 76 7.57 6.51 15.99
N VAL A 77 7.63 5.17 16.04
CA VAL A 77 6.95 4.30 15.08
C VAL A 77 5.52 4.01 15.54
N ARG A 78 4.56 4.35 14.68
CA ARG A 78 3.16 3.94 14.78
C ARG A 78 2.94 2.69 13.94
N ARG A 79 2.19 1.75 14.49
CA ARG A 79 1.71 0.55 13.79
C ARG A 79 0.22 0.69 13.54
N VAL A 80 -0.19 0.48 12.30
CA VAL A 80 -1.59 0.50 11.89
C VAL A 80 -2.00 -0.92 11.47
N ARG A 81 -3.08 -1.40 12.07
CA ARG A 81 -3.69 -2.71 11.80
C ARG A 81 -5.05 -2.55 11.15
N PHE A 82 -5.45 -3.57 10.40
CA PHE A 82 -6.72 -3.61 9.65
C PHE A 82 -7.56 -4.81 10.12
N PRO A 83 -8.37 -4.69 11.18
CA PRO A 83 -9.13 -5.83 11.74
C PRO A 83 -10.07 -6.51 10.74
N ALA A 84 -10.66 -5.73 9.83
CA ALA A 84 -11.53 -6.23 8.76
C ALA A 84 -10.74 -6.68 7.50
N GLY A 85 -9.42 -6.64 7.54
CA GLY A 85 -8.54 -6.80 6.39
C GLY A 85 -8.51 -5.58 5.48
N ILE A 86 -7.56 -5.59 4.56
CA ILE A 86 -7.47 -4.64 3.45
C ILE A 86 -7.05 -5.43 2.20
N GLU A 87 -7.64 -5.11 1.07
CA GLU A 87 -7.31 -5.75 -0.20
C GLU A 87 -5.87 -5.36 -0.62
N PRO A 88 -5.04 -6.31 -1.11
CA PRO A 88 -3.63 -6.07 -1.45
C PRO A 88 -3.32 -4.82 -2.25
N ARG A 89 -4.10 -4.55 -3.30
CA ARG A 89 -3.92 -3.36 -4.13
C ARG A 89 -4.24 -2.09 -3.36
N LEU A 90 -5.36 -2.04 -2.63
CA LEU A 90 -5.67 -0.91 -1.75
C LEU A 90 -4.61 -0.70 -0.68
N PHE A 91 -3.98 -1.76 -0.18
CA PHE A 91 -2.87 -1.64 0.77
C PHE A 91 -1.64 -0.97 0.15
N CYS A 92 -1.29 -1.32 -1.10
CA CYS A 92 -0.23 -0.62 -1.83
C CYS A 92 -0.56 0.87 -2.01
N TYR A 93 -1.81 1.19 -2.34
CA TYR A 93 -2.25 2.59 -2.45
C TYR A 93 -2.17 3.33 -1.12
N LEU A 94 -2.53 2.68 0.00
CA LEU A 94 -2.41 3.26 1.32
C LEU A 94 -0.95 3.55 1.69
N ILE A 95 -0.02 2.63 1.41
CA ILE A 95 1.42 2.85 1.65
C ILE A 95 1.90 4.09 0.89
N ASN A 96 1.59 4.20 -0.39
CA ASN A 96 1.97 5.36 -1.19
C ASN A 96 1.30 6.65 -0.67
N TYR A 97 -0.02 6.62 -0.42
CA TYR A 97 -0.78 7.77 0.08
C TYR A 97 -0.26 8.26 1.44
N THR A 98 0.19 7.37 2.32
CA THR A 98 0.76 7.75 3.63
C THR A 98 2.15 8.39 3.50
N THR A 99 2.84 8.16 2.36
CA THR A 99 4.09 8.86 2.01
C THR A 99 3.81 10.26 1.46
N TYR A 100 2.77 10.38 0.65
CA TYR A 100 2.42 11.60 -0.10
C TYR A 100 0.97 12.04 0.13
N PRO A 101 0.55 12.31 1.38
CA PRO A 101 -0.84 12.64 1.65
C PRO A 101 -1.18 14.04 1.14
N ASN A 102 -2.40 14.19 0.62
CA ASN A 102 -2.90 15.48 0.16
C ASN A 102 -3.09 16.44 1.33
N GLY A 103 -2.68 17.70 1.16
CA GLY A 103 -2.94 18.76 2.15
C GLY A 103 -1.96 18.82 3.33
N PHE A 104 -0.90 18.01 3.34
CA PHE A 104 0.15 18.05 4.35
C PHE A 104 1.45 18.66 3.81
N ASP A 105 2.17 19.40 4.65
CA ASP A 105 3.50 19.93 4.31
C ASP A 105 4.60 18.90 4.61
N LEU A 106 5.33 18.51 3.57
CA LEU A 106 6.40 17.52 3.61
C LEU A 106 7.81 18.14 3.62
N LYS A 107 7.96 19.46 3.40
CA LYS A 107 9.26 20.09 3.08
C LYS A 107 10.34 19.93 4.15
N SER A 108 9.96 19.75 5.41
CA SER A 108 10.88 19.60 6.54
C SER A 108 10.64 18.30 7.31
N ARG A 109 10.03 17.31 6.67
CA ARG A 109 9.67 16.04 7.30
C ARG A 109 10.38 14.90 6.59
N THR A 110 10.91 13.99 7.39
CA THR A 110 11.30 12.67 6.93
C THR A 110 10.16 11.72 7.28
N ILE A 111 9.39 11.33 6.27
CA ILE A 111 8.36 10.30 6.43
C ILE A 111 8.98 8.98 6.00
N LEU A 112 8.92 7.99 6.88
CA LEU A 112 9.33 6.63 6.58
C LEU A 112 8.15 5.72 6.82
N ASN A 113 7.78 4.93 5.81
CA ASN A 113 6.72 3.95 5.94
C ASN A 113 7.11 2.61 5.35
N ALA A 114 6.46 1.58 5.85
CA ALA A 114 6.55 0.24 5.32
C ALA A 114 5.24 -0.49 5.53
N GLY A 115 4.76 -1.18 4.49
CA GLY A 115 3.81 -2.25 4.66
C GLY A 115 4.54 -3.53 5.04
N ARG A 116 3.92 -4.33 5.91
CA ARG A 116 4.31 -5.71 6.16
C ARG A 116 3.13 -6.60 5.89
N ALA A 117 3.36 -7.73 5.26
CA ALA A 117 2.36 -8.76 5.06
C ALA A 117 3.01 -10.14 5.02
N THR A 118 2.18 -11.17 4.94
CA THR A 118 2.59 -12.53 4.58
C THR A 118 2.19 -12.78 3.13
N VAL A 119 3.10 -13.33 2.31
CA VAL A 119 2.83 -13.59 0.90
C VAL A 119 1.76 -14.66 0.75
N ALA A 120 0.61 -14.27 0.25
CA ALA A 120 -0.44 -15.19 -0.21
C ALA A 120 -0.14 -15.71 -1.62
N SER A 121 -0.79 -16.80 -2.00
CA SER A 121 -0.58 -17.47 -3.30
C SER A 121 -0.92 -16.63 -4.53
N ASP A 122 -1.71 -15.57 -4.35
CA ASP A 122 -2.14 -14.63 -5.38
C ASP A 122 -1.46 -13.25 -5.27
N PHE A 123 -0.59 -13.05 -4.27
CA PHE A 123 -0.01 -11.73 -3.97
C PHE A 123 1.13 -11.36 -4.91
N LEU A 124 2.09 -12.27 -5.16
CA LEU A 124 3.23 -12.07 -6.06
C LEU A 124 3.11 -12.95 -7.32
N PRO A 125 3.75 -12.57 -8.44
CA PRO A 125 3.66 -13.36 -9.66
C PRO A 125 4.45 -14.65 -9.51
N SER A 126 3.77 -15.79 -9.70
CA SER A 126 4.28 -17.11 -10.11
C SER A 126 5.34 -17.81 -9.26
N ASP A 127 6.02 -17.13 -8.33
CA ASP A 127 7.01 -17.73 -7.45
C ASP A 127 6.32 -18.30 -6.21
N GLN A 128 5.97 -19.59 -6.28
CA GLN A 128 5.38 -20.28 -5.15
C GLN A 128 6.37 -20.48 -3.98
N SER A 129 7.68 -20.29 -4.19
CA SER A 129 8.70 -20.52 -3.15
C SER A 129 8.71 -19.46 -2.04
N VAL A 130 8.02 -18.34 -2.27
CA VAL A 130 7.87 -17.24 -1.31
C VAL A 130 6.53 -17.22 -0.61
N ILE A 131 5.60 -18.13 -0.92
CA ILE A 131 4.30 -18.22 -0.22
C ILE A 131 4.53 -18.51 1.27
N GLY A 132 3.82 -17.78 2.14
CA GLY A 132 3.96 -17.88 3.59
C GLY A 132 5.14 -17.08 4.16
N GLU A 133 5.99 -16.50 3.32
CA GLU A 133 7.10 -15.66 3.76
C GLU A 133 6.62 -14.25 4.12
N SER A 134 7.34 -13.59 5.03
CA SER A 134 7.10 -12.18 5.31
C SER A 134 7.63 -11.32 4.15
N ILE A 135 6.77 -10.42 3.67
CA ILE A 135 7.09 -9.44 2.64
C ILE A 135 7.06 -8.04 3.25
N LEU A 136 8.05 -7.25 2.86
CA LEU A 136 8.12 -5.83 3.18
C LEU A 136 7.76 -5.02 1.94
N LEU A 137 6.85 -4.09 2.08
CA LEU A 137 6.42 -3.17 1.03
C LEU A 137 6.82 -1.74 1.40
N TYR A 138 7.25 -0.94 0.44
CA TYR A 138 7.73 0.43 0.69
C TYR A 138 7.68 1.27 -0.59
N VAL A 139 7.68 2.59 -0.45
CA VAL A 139 7.94 3.48 -1.59
C VAL A 139 9.46 3.55 -1.82
N PRO A 140 9.96 3.34 -3.05
CA PRO A 140 11.41 3.34 -3.32
C PRO A 140 12.03 4.73 -3.11
N THR A 141 13.35 4.78 -2.90
CA THR A 141 14.10 6.03 -2.94
C THR A 141 13.99 6.68 -4.32
N ASP A 142 14.00 8.02 -4.32
CA ASP A 142 13.94 8.84 -5.52
C ASP A 142 12.70 8.59 -6.41
N ASP A 143 11.58 8.16 -5.79
CA ASP A 143 10.29 8.13 -6.48
C ASP A 143 9.86 9.55 -6.88
N LYS A 144 9.73 9.78 -8.19
CA LYS A 144 9.34 11.05 -8.80
C LYS A 144 7.96 10.99 -9.43
N ASP A 145 7.45 9.78 -9.65
CA ASP A 145 6.21 9.52 -10.35
C ASP A 145 5.06 9.28 -9.37
N PHE A 146 5.39 8.96 -8.10
CA PHE A 146 4.46 8.81 -6.99
C PHE A 146 3.42 7.71 -7.22
N ASP A 147 3.70 6.77 -8.13
CA ASP A 147 2.73 5.79 -8.63
C ASP A 147 3.23 4.34 -8.49
N VAL A 148 4.17 4.11 -7.58
CA VAL A 148 4.80 2.80 -7.42
C VAL A 148 5.03 2.43 -5.96
N VAL A 149 4.85 1.14 -5.67
CA VAL A 149 5.29 0.50 -4.42
C VAL A 149 6.26 -0.62 -4.76
N PHE A 150 7.32 -0.72 -3.98
CA PHE A 150 8.31 -1.79 -4.06
C PHE A 150 8.02 -2.83 -2.98
N ALA A 151 8.46 -4.06 -3.22
CA ALA A 151 8.42 -5.11 -2.24
C ALA A 151 9.69 -5.94 -2.21
N GLN A 152 10.05 -6.45 -1.03
CA GLN A 152 11.19 -7.32 -0.81
C GLN A 152 10.77 -8.56 -0.02
N VAL A 153 11.17 -9.73 -0.53
CA VAL A 153 10.93 -11.03 0.11
C VAL A 153 12.08 -11.99 -0.28
N LYS A 154 12.65 -12.71 0.69
CA LYS A 154 13.77 -13.67 0.48
C LYS A 154 14.91 -13.13 -0.39
N GLY A 155 15.26 -11.85 -0.23
CA GLY A 155 16.32 -11.18 -1.00
C GLY A 155 15.96 -10.86 -2.45
N GLN A 156 14.74 -11.20 -2.90
CA GLN A 156 14.21 -10.78 -4.20
C GLN A 156 13.47 -9.45 -4.07
N SER A 157 13.43 -8.67 -5.15
CA SER A 157 12.75 -7.38 -5.20
C SER A 157 11.77 -7.28 -6.35
N TYR A 158 10.66 -6.60 -6.07
CA TYR A 158 9.54 -6.43 -6.99
C TYR A 158 9.08 -4.98 -6.95
N LYS A 159 8.51 -4.50 -8.05
CA LYS A 159 7.77 -3.24 -8.11
C LYS A 159 6.32 -3.48 -8.53
N TYR A 160 5.42 -2.67 -8.02
CA TYR A 160 4.01 -2.63 -8.33
C TYR A 160 3.67 -1.23 -8.87
N PRO A 161 3.75 -1.02 -10.19
CA PRO A 161 3.32 0.24 -10.81
C PRO A 161 1.79 0.30 -10.86
N PHE A 162 1.20 1.36 -10.33
CA PHE A 162 -0.26 1.54 -10.25
C PHE A 162 -0.92 1.65 -11.63
N SER A 163 -0.16 2.04 -12.65
CA SER A 163 -0.60 2.05 -14.05
C SER A 163 -0.85 0.66 -14.63
N SER A 164 -0.18 -0.37 -14.10
CA SER A 164 -0.29 -1.74 -14.60
C SER A 164 -1.02 -2.70 -13.65
N ASP A 165 -1.13 -2.33 -12.37
CA ASP A 165 -1.66 -3.14 -11.28
C ASP A 165 -1.07 -4.57 -11.23
N ARG A 166 0.21 -4.71 -11.60
CA ARG A 166 0.93 -5.98 -11.64
C ARG A 166 2.32 -5.87 -11.07
N TRP A 167 2.70 -6.85 -10.27
CA TRP A 167 4.06 -7.00 -9.77
C TRP A 167 5.03 -7.35 -10.91
N GLN A 168 6.21 -6.74 -10.87
CA GLN A 168 7.29 -6.94 -11.82
C GLN A 168 8.59 -7.12 -11.03
N ARG A 169 9.35 -8.18 -11.31
CA ARG A 169 10.65 -8.38 -10.68
C ARG A 169 11.63 -7.28 -11.12
N VAL A 170 12.46 -6.82 -10.18
CA VAL A 170 13.49 -5.81 -10.42
C VAL A 170 14.79 -6.21 -9.72
N GLU A 171 15.92 -5.82 -10.32
CA GLU A 171 17.25 -6.06 -9.73
C GLU A 171 17.65 -4.93 -8.77
N ASP A 172 17.28 -3.69 -9.08
CA ASP A 172 17.51 -2.54 -8.21
C ASP A 172 16.32 -2.34 -7.26
N ALA A 173 16.56 -2.57 -5.97
CA ALA A 173 15.55 -2.50 -4.92
C ALA A 173 15.25 -1.07 -4.45
N ARG A 174 16.16 -0.10 -4.64
CA ARG A 174 15.98 1.30 -4.22
C ARG A 174 15.42 1.47 -2.81
N VAL A 175 16.00 0.74 -1.85
CA VAL A 175 15.49 0.65 -0.47
C VAL A 175 15.71 1.98 0.27
N PRO A 176 14.67 2.59 0.87
CA PRO A 176 14.79 3.78 1.70
C PRO A 176 15.78 3.63 2.86
N ALA A 177 16.58 4.68 3.07
CA ALA A 177 17.44 4.77 4.23
C ALA A 177 16.60 4.72 5.52
N GLY A 178 16.94 3.78 6.41
CA GLY A 178 16.25 3.60 7.68
C GLY A 178 15.11 2.59 7.68
N LEU A 179 14.76 1.99 6.54
CA LEU A 179 13.70 0.99 6.46
C LEU A 179 13.93 -0.21 7.40
N SER A 180 15.19 -0.60 7.61
CA SER A 180 15.58 -1.63 8.58
C SER A 180 15.18 -1.29 10.03
N ARG A 181 15.09 0.00 10.38
CA ARG A 181 14.62 0.42 11.71
C ARG A 181 13.14 0.09 11.91
N LEU A 182 12.31 0.29 10.88
CA LEU A 182 10.89 -0.07 10.96
C LEU A 182 10.71 -1.58 11.17
N GLN A 183 11.55 -2.40 10.52
CA GLN A 183 11.53 -3.85 10.72
C GLN A 183 11.91 -4.26 12.15
N SER A 184 12.88 -3.56 12.75
CA SER A 184 13.33 -3.81 14.13
C SER A 184 12.41 -3.27 15.22
N ALA A 185 11.42 -2.43 14.86
CA ALA A 185 10.54 -1.74 15.81
C ALA A 185 9.40 -2.64 16.35
N ILE A 186 9.48 -3.95 16.11
CA ILE A 186 8.42 -4.95 16.26
C ILE A 186 8.92 -6.03 17.22
#